data_AF-A0A5K0ZAE3-F1
#
_entry.id   AF-A0A5K0ZAE3-F1
#
_cell.length_a   1.000
_cell.length_b   1.000
_cell.length_c   1.000
_cell.angle_alpha   90.00
_cell.angle_beta   90.00
_cell.angle_gamma   90.00
#
_symmetry.space_group_name_H-M   'P 1'
#
loop_
_entity.id
_entity.type
_entity.pdbx_description
1 polymer ?
#
loop_
_entity_poly.entity_id
_entity_poly.type
_entity_poly.pdbx_seq_one_letter_code
_entity_poly.pdbx_strand_id
1 'polypeptide(L)' 'ATMEAPEGNDPVALNFSSMGKGQAWVNGHHIGRYWVSFQTASGKASQEL' A
#
# COMPACT_ATOMS: atom_id res chain seq x y z
N ALA A 1 -10.30 -8.22 -6.63
CA ALA A 1 -9.08 -8.92 -7.11
C ALA A 1 -8.79 -10.03 -6.12
N THR A 2 -8.33 -11.18 -6.61
CA THR A 2 -7.93 -12.33 -5.79
C THR A 2 -6.54 -12.72 -6.25
N MET A 3 -5.63 -12.99 -5.32
CA MET A 3 -4.24 -13.37 -5.59
C MET A 3 -3.85 -14.54 -4.70
N GLU A 4 -2.90 -15.35 -5.17
CA GLU A 4 -2.24 -16.35 -4.35
C GLU A 4 -1.22 -15.69 -3.42
N ALA A 5 -1.02 -16.28 -2.25
CA ALA A 5 0.02 -15.81 -1.34
C ALA A 5 1.41 -16.06 -1.98
N PRO A 6 2.34 -15.10 -1.87
CA PRO A 6 3.72 -15.32 -2.31
C PRO A 6 4.37 -16.42 -1.47
N GLU A 7 5.30 -17.17 -2.08
CA GLU A 7 6.09 -18.19 -1.39
C GLU A 7 7.15 -17.57 -0.47
N GLY A 8 7.50 -18.27 0.60
CA GLY A 8 8.53 -17.86 1.55
C GLY A 8 8.00 -17.14 2.79
N ASN A 9 8.93 -16.61 3.60
CA ASN A 9 8.64 -15.95 4.89
C ASN A 9 9.13 -14.49 4.92
N ASP A 10 9.54 -13.95 3.77
CA ASP A 10 10.01 -12.57 3.69
C ASP A 10 8.84 -11.59 3.89
N PRO A 11 9.09 -10.42 4.51
CA PRO A 11 8.06 -9.39 4.65
C PRO A 11 7.54 -8.94 3.28
N VAL A 12 6.22 -8.73 3.19
CA VAL A 12 5.55 -8.26 1.98
C VAL A 12 4.95 -6.87 2.18
N ALA A 13 4.85 -6.11 1.10
CA ALA A 13 4.24 -4.78 1.08
C ALA A 13 3.26 -4.63 -0.08
N LEU A 14 2.25 -3.78 0.10
CA LEU A 14 1.35 -3.36 -0.97
C LEU A 14 1.82 -2.03 -1.53
N ASN A 15 1.98 -1.97 -2.86
CA ASN A 15 2.34 -0.74 -3.54
C ASN A 15 1.06 0.02 -3.96
N PHE A 16 0.83 1.16 -3.32
CA PHE A 16 -0.31 2.03 -3.61
C PHE A 16 0.05 3.23 -4.50
N SER A 17 1.23 3.26 -5.14
CA SER A 17 1.77 4.44 -5.84
C SER A 17 0.85 5.03 -6.92
N SER A 18 -0.02 4.23 -7.53
CA SER A 18 -1.00 4.68 -8.53
C SER A 18 -2.34 5.14 -7.93
N MET A 19 -2.49 5.09 -6.61
CA MET A 19 -3.72 5.46 -5.89
C MET A 19 -3.61 6.83 -5.23
N GLY A 20 -4.72 7.32 -4.66
CA GLY A 20 -4.79 8.61 -3.95
C GLY A 20 -4.66 8.48 -2.44
N LYS A 21 -5.79 8.29 -1.75
CA LYS A 21 -5.90 8.15 -0.29
C LYS A 21 -7.00 7.16 0.03
N GLY A 22 -6.83 6.36 1.07
CA GLY A 22 -7.86 5.40 1.47
C GLY A 22 -7.44 4.50 2.63
N GLN A 23 -8.11 3.36 2.69
CA GLN A 23 -7.88 2.27 3.64
C GLN A 23 -7.93 0.94 2.89
N ALA A 24 -7.19 -0.04 3.38
CA ALA A 24 -7.03 -1.32 2.71
C ALA A 24 -7.40 -2.49 3.62
N TRP A 25 -7.82 -3.58 2.98
CA TRP A 25 -8.11 -4.85 3.64
C TRP A 25 -7.46 -5.99 2.86
N VAL A 26 -6.99 -7.00 3.59
CA VAL A 26 -6.50 -8.26 3.04
C VAL A 26 -7.23 -9.38 3.75
N ASN A 27 -7.87 -10.28 3.00
CA ASN A 27 -8.63 -11.41 3.56
C ASN A 27 -9.65 -10.98 4.63
N GLY A 28 -10.37 -9.87 4.41
CA GLY A 28 -11.35 -9.30 5.36
C GLY A 28 -10.76 -8.54 6.55
N HIS A 29 -9.44 -8.55 6.73
CA HIS A 29 -8.76 -7.87 7.83
C HIS A 29 -8.32 -6.48 7.42
N HIS A 30 -8.68 -5.47 8.22
CA HIS A 30 -8.25 -4.09 7.99
C HIS A 30 -6.76 -3.94 8.29
N ILE A 31 -5.98 -3.50 7.29
CA ILE A 31 -4.52 -3.38 7.41
C ILE A 31 -4.05 -1.92 7.56
N GLY A 32 -4.99 -0.97 7.59
CA GLY A 32 -4.72 0.44 7.86
C GLY A 32 -5.02 1.38 6.70
N ARG A 33 -4.60 2.63 6.87
CA ARG A 33 -4.80 3.73 5.92
C ARG A 33 -3.55 3.98 5.09
N TYR A 34 -3.74 4.34 3.82
CA TYR A 34 -2.69 4.84 2.94
C TYR A 34 -3.04 6.26 2.46
N TRP A 35 -2.00 7.05 2.19
CA TRP A 35 -2.15 8.42 1.70
C TRP A 35 -1.00 8.80 0.76
N VAL A 36 -1.07 8.30 -0.46
CA VAL A 36 -0.06 8.50 -1.50
C VAL A 36 -0.13 9.90 -2.11
N SER A 37 -1.33 10.49 -2.15
CA SER A 37 -1.54 11.89 -2.55
C SER A 37 -0.97 12.92 -1.57
N PHE A 38 -0.46 12.50 -0.40
CA PHE A 38 0.30 13.37 0.47
C PHE A 38 1.78 13.33 0.05
N GLN A 39 2.21 14.39 -0.62
CA GLN A 39 3.50 14.45 -1.30
C GLN A 39 4.48 15.39 -0.61
N THR A 40 5.77 15.10 -0.78
CA THR A 40 6.86 16.02 -0.47
C THR A 40 6.86 17.19 -1.45
N ALA A 41 7.68 18.20 -1.19
CA ALA A 41 7.87 19.32 -2.12
C ALA A 41 8.40 18.88 -3.51
N SER A 42 9.04 17.72 -3.61
CA SER A 42 9.53 17.15 -4.88
C SER A 42 8.49 16.30 -5.61
N GLY A 43 7.24 16.26 -5.13
CA GLY A 43 6.14 15.53 -5.76
C GLY A 43 6.15 14.02 -5.49
N LYS A 44 7.05 13.53 -4.64
CA LYS A 44 7.11 12.12 -4.22
C LYS A 44 6.10 11.86 -3.12
N ALA A 45 5.46 10.69 -3.12
CA ALA A 45 4.57 10.32 -2.04
C ALA A 45 5.38 10.18 -0.73
N SER A 46 4.85 10.67 0.39
CA SER A 46 5.55 10.58 1.68
C SER A 46 5.72 9.14 2.20
N GLN A 47 5.08 8.18 1.52
CA GLN A 47 5.06 6.75 1.85
C GLN A 47 5.74 5.91 0.75
N GLU A 48 6.40 6.57 -0.22
CA GLU A 48 7.26 5.91 -1.21
C GLU A 48 8.48 5.30 -0.49
N LEU A 49 8.82 4.05 -0.83
CA LEU A 49 9.99 3.32 -0.34
C LEU A 49 11.29 3.84 -0.97
#